data_AF-A0A5B6WJN7-F1
#
_entry.id   AF-A0A5B6WJN7-F1
#
_cell.length_a   1.000
_cell.length_b   1.000
_cell.length_c   1.000
_cell.angle_alpha   90.00
_cell.angle_beta   90.00
_cell.angle_gamma   90.00
#
_symmetry.space_group_name_H-M   'P 1'
#
loop_
_entity.id
_entity.type
_entity.pdbx_description
1 polymer ?
#
loop_
_entity_poly.entity_id
_entity_poly.type
_entity_poly.pdbx_seq_one_letter_code
_entity_poly.pdbx_strand_id
1 'polypeptide(L)'
;MQLLLQYANETTHLKPPQEYVPWVVVNNQPLKQDLENFVKYVCEAYKGDHKPATCKAQSSGLSPTIHACNIYKWCIPQPPRIQVVSFYKLALQWPPSVCKSTLNCKSPILPECKIYGIWAQDAHDRPVPGYGPRNRCIYLKPNLDQPQIREWIKHGTCSDFAQQPLSYFQFAIQLKKKLSPVMGLTPDSTYTVQQAVNAVFQLIHAYPQISCNRNRTNNRQLLLSEMYICYERLTSSNLLGTLKNCSHLYHGQCNSLSDIISFPM
;
A
#
# COMPACT_ATOMS: atom_id res chain seq x y z
N MET A 1 1.80 -16.93 2.34
CA MET A 1 0.98 -17.03 3.58
C MET A 1 1.71 -16.54 4.83
N GLN A 2 3.03 -16.73 4.94
CA GLN A 2 3.81 -16.36 6.13
C GLN A 2 3.79 -14.84 6.42
N LEU A 3 3.82 -14.00 5.37
CA LEU A 3 3.85 -12.55 5.51
C LEU A 3 2.52 -11.97 6.06
N LEU A 4 1.36 -12.38 5.52
CA LEU A 4 0.04 -11.90 5.95
C LEU A 4 -0.30 -12.30 7.40
N LEU A 5 0.03 -13.53 7.79
CA LEU A 5 -0.12 -13.98 9.18
C LEU A 5 0.80 -13.21 10.12
N GLN A 6 2.02 -12.90 9.67
CA GLN A 6 2.96 -12.12 10.44
C GLN A 6 2.47 -10.67 10.63
N TYR A 7 1.96 -10.00 9.60
CA TYR A 7 1.39 -8.65 9.74
C TYR A 7 0.12 -8.63 10.58
N ALA A 8 -0.80 -9.58 10.37
CA ALA A 8 -1.99 -9.69 11.19
C ALA A 8 -1.62 -9.88 12.66
N ASN A 9 -0.59 -10.69 12.97
CA ASN A 9 -0.09 -10.87 14.33
C ASN A 9 0.67 -9.65 14.87
N GLU A 10 1.37 -8.90 14.02
CA GLU A 10 2.03 -7.65 14.38
C GLU A 10 1.00 -6.50 14.63
N THR A 11 -0.20 -6.57 14.04
CA THR A 11 -1.25 -5.55 14.17
C THR A 11 -2.43 -5.92 15.09
N THR A 12 -2.57 -7.18 15.52
CA THR A 12 -3.57 -7.62 16.50
C THR A 12 -3.42 -6.95 17.87
N HIS A 13 -2.21 -6.49 18.20
CA HIS A 13 -1.90 -5.80 19.45
C HIS A 13 -2.07 -4.28 19.38
N LEU A 14 -2.56 -3.73 18.26
CA LEU A 14 -2.83 -2.30 18.13
C LEU A 14 -3.93 -1.86 19.11
N LYS A 15 -3.75 -0.67 19.68
CA LYS A 15 -4.77 0.04 20.44
C LYS A 15 -5.11 1.35 19.70
N PRO A 16 -6.34 1.53 19.20
CA PRO A 16 -7.45 0.57 19.16
C PRO A 16 -7.19 -0.63 18.23
N PRO A 17 -7.84 -1.79 18.48
CA PRO A 17 -7.75 -2.96 17.60
C PRO A 17 -8.13 -2.60 16.17
N GLN A 18 -7.45 -3.19 15.20
CA GLN A 18 -7.66 -2.90 13.79
C GLN A 18 -9.05 -3.36 13.32
N GLU A 19 -9.85 -2.43 12.77
CA GLU A 19 -11.22 -2.74 12.29
C GLU A 19 -11.34 -2.72 10.75
N TYR A 20 -10.45 -2.01 10.04
CA TYR A 20 -10.38 -1.94 8.57
C TYR A 20 -8.95 -1.59 8.11
N VAL A 21 -8.67 -1.68 6.80
CA VAL A 21 -7.39 -1.29 6.18
C VAL A 21 -7.64 -0.16 5.17
N PRO A 22 -6.73 0.83 5.01
CA PRO A 22 -5.59 1.07 5.89
C PRO A 22 -6.09 1.57 7.25
N TRP A 23 -5.57 0.97 8.33
CA TRP A 23 -5.88 1.38 9.71
C TRP A 23 -4.96 2.54 10.11
N VAL A 24 -5.31 3.73 9.64
CA VAL A 24 -4.57 4.95 9.91
C VAL A 24 -5.04 5.52 11.24
N VAL A 25 -4.25 5.38 12.30
CA VAL A 25 -4.39 5.98 13.63
C VAL A 25 -3.28 6.99 13.89
N VAL A 26 -3.64 8.26 14.13
CA VAL A 26 -2.73 9.30 14.62
C VAL A 26 -3.14 9.64 16.05
N ASN A 27 -2.19 9.57 17.00
CA ASN A 27 -2.46 9.81 18.43
C ASN A 27 -3.67 9.02 18.98
N ASN A 28 -3.71 7.72 18.70
CA ASN A 28 -4.79 6.80 19.10
C ASN A 28 -6.18 7.10 18.49
N GLN A 29 -6.30 8.05 17.55
CA GLN A 29 -7.52 8.34 16.82
C GLN A 29 -7.46 7.81 15.38
N PRO A 30 -8.40 6.93 14.96
CA PRO A 30 -8.45 6.44 13.59
C PRO A 30 -8.94 7.54 12.62
N LEU A 31 -8.15 7.83 11.59
CA LEU A 31 -8.45 8.79 10.52
C LEU A 31 -9.60 8.35 9.60
N LYS A 32 -9.94 7.07 9.53
CA LYS A 32 -11.04 6.55 8.70
C LYS A 32 -10.93 7.00 7.24
N GLN A 33 -11.89 7.80 6.79
CA GLN A 33 -11.99 8.30 5.42
C GLN A 33 -11.18 9.59 5.22
N ASP A 34 -10.69 10.22 6.29
CA ASP A 34 -9.99 11.51 6.21
C ASP A 34 -8.48 11.37 5.96
N LEU A 35 -8.10 10.37 5.17
CA LEU A 35 -6.73 10.15 4.72
C LEU A 35 -6.16 11.38 3.99
N GLU A 36 -7.01 12.21 3.40
CA GLU A 36 -6.60 13.43 2.69
C GLU A 36 -5.96 14.46 3.63
N ASN A 37 -6.40 14.50 4.89
CA ASN A 37 -5.83 15.35 5.92
C ASN A 37 -4.71 14.64 6.72
N PHE A 38 -4.22 13.48 6.30
CA PHE A 38 -3.19 12.72 7.02
C PHE A 38 -1.99 13.58 7.44
N VAL A 39 -1.52 14.45 6.54
CA VAL A 39 -0.43 15.40 6.81
C VAL A 39 -0.77 16.33 7.97
N LYS A 40 -1.97 16.92 7.92
CA LYS A 40 -2.48 17.84 8.91
C LYS A 40 -2.54 17.14 10.27
N TYR A 41 -3.14 15.96 10.33
CA TYR A 41 -3.25 15.20 11.57
C TYR A 41 -1.89 14.82 12.15
N VAL A 42 -0.95 14.35 11.32
CA VAL A 42 0.42 14.04 11.78
C VAL A 42 1.10 15.29 12.32
N CYS A 43 1.00 16.43 11.62
CA CYS A 43 1.61 17.69 12.03
C CYS A 43 0.96 18.33 13.27
N GLU A 44 -0.34 18.12 13.47
CA GLU A 44 -1.08 18.52 14.67
C GLU A 44 -0.75 17.64 15.89
N ALA A 45 -0.34 16.38 15.67
CA ALA A 45 0.05 15.48 16.75
C ALA A 45 1.39 15.86 17.42
N TYR A 46 2.26 16.64 16.75
CA TYR A 46 3.49 17.14 17.34
C TYR A 46 3.21 18.32 18.30
N LYS A 47 3.65 18.17 19.56
CA LYS A 47 3.58 19.22 20.60
C LYS A 47 4.93 19.97 20.68
N GLY A 48 4.89 21.29 20.89
CA GLY A 48 6.08 22.16 21.01
C GLY A 48 6.70 22.59 19.66
N ASP A 49 7.84 23.28 19.72
CA ASP A 49 8.47 23.96 18.56
C ASP A 49 9.26 23.03 17.62
N HIS A 50 9.49 21.79 18.05
CA HIS A 50 10.22 20.75 17.33
C HIS A 50 9.33 20.02 16.31
N LYS A 51 8.66 20.78 15.44
CA LYS A 51 7.90 20.21 14.32
C LYS A 51 8.83 19.89 13.13
N PRO A 52 8.64 18.77 12.41
CA PRO A 52 9.36 18.48 11.17
C PRO A 52 9.25 19.64 10.18
N ALA A 53 10.30 19.92 9.41
CA ALA A 53 10.32 21.02 8.42
C ALA A 53 9.14 20.95 7.44
N THR A 54 8.71 19.75 7.07
CA THR A 54 7.53 19.50 6.22
C THR A 54 6.22 19.99 6.84
N CYS A 55 6.09 19.97 8.18
CA CYS A 55 4.95 20.54 8.90
C CYS A 55 4.98 22.07 8.97
N LYS A 56 6.13 22.68 8.69
CA LYS A 56 6.29 24.14 8.61
C LYS A 56 6.05 24.67 7.19
N ALA A 57 6.03 23.80 6.17
CA ALA A 57 5.94 24.15 4.75
C ALA A 57 4.50 24.24 4.17
N GLN A 58 3.46 24.18 5.00
CA GLN A 58 2.06 24.12 4.55
C GLN A 58 1.52 25.41 3.86
N SER A 59 2.33 26.47 3.72
CA SER A 59 1.92 27.71 3.04
C SER A 59 2.31 27.82 1.56
N SER A 60 3.06 26.87 1.00
CA SER A 60 3.45 26.92 -0.42
C SER A 60 2.94 25.72 -1.18
N GLY A 61 1.91 25.94 -1.99
CA GLY A 61 1.29 24.97 -2.91
C GLY A 61 2.24 24.47 -3.99
N LEU A 62 3.24 23.68 -3.59
CA LEU A 62 4.11 22.97 -4.52
C LEU A 62 3.38 21.72 -4.99
N SER A 63 2.99 21.76 -6.26
CA SER A 63 2.54 20.62 -7.05
C SER A 63 3.50 19.43 -6.86
N PRO A 64 3.01 18.17 -6.77
CA PRO A 64 3.87 16.98 -6.62
C PRO A 64 4.69 16.65 -7.88
N THR A 65 4.78 17.59 -8.82
CA THR A 65 5.57 17.44 -10.04
C THR A 65 7.03 17.81 -9.73
N ILE A 66 7.90 16.80 -9.84
CA ILE A 66 9.32 16.97 -10.11
C ILE A 66 10.06 17.78 -9.03
N HIS A 67 10.14 17.24 -7.81
CA HIS A 67 11.27 17.52 -6.90
C HIS A 67 11.94 16.23 -6.41
N ALA A 68 11.77 15.14 -7.17
CA ALA A 68 12.65 13.99 -7.08
C ALA A 68 14.02 14.35 -7.69
N CYS A 69 14.93 14.81 -6.82
CA CYS A 69 16.40 14.80 -7.00
C CYS A 69 17.02 15.76 -8.06
N ASN A 70 16.53 16.99 -8.28
CA ASN A 70 17.24 17.90 -9.22
C ASN A 70 17.38 19.40 -8.88
N ILE A 71 16.99 19.89 -7.69
CA ILE A 71 17.20 21.33 -7.38
C ILE A 71 18.01 21.57 -6.11
N TYR A 72 17.77 20.80 -5.05
CA TYR A 72 18.60 20.87 -3.85
C TYR A 72 19.60 19.74 -3.91
N LYS A 73 20.88 20.11 -4.09
CA LYS A 73 22.09 19.29 -4.07
C LYS A 73 22.27 18.55 -2.72
N TRP A 74 21.28 17.73 -2.36
CA TRP A 74 21.11 17.01 -1.10
C TRP A 74 20.45 15.64 -1.32
N CYS A 75 20.64 15.04 -2.50
CA CYS A 75 20.77 13.59 -2.55
C CYS A 75 22.11 13.29 -1.86
N ILE A 76 22.13 13.24 -0.51
CA ILE A 76 23.26 12.67 0.24
C ILE A 76 23.52 11.32 -0.42
N PRO A 77 24.78 10.97 -0.77
CA PRO A 77 25.08 9.68 -1.36
C PRO A 77 24.47 8.62 -0.47
N GLN A 78 23.44 7.95 -0.99
CA GLN A 78 22.80 6.86 -0.29
C GLN A 78 23.91 5.87 0.05
N PRO A 79 23.93 5.25 1.25
CA PRO A 79 24.83 4.14 1.49
C PRO A 79 24.77 3.17 0.30
N PRO A 80 25.87 2.50 -0.06
CA PRO A 80 25.96 1.62 -1.24
C PRO A 80 25.07 0.36 -1.17
N ARG A 81 24.03 0.33 -0.33
CA ARG A 81 23.17 -0.82 -0.05
C ARG A 81 21.66 -0.55 -0.24
N ILE A 82 21.22 0.50 -0.94
CA ILE A 82 19.82 0.52 -1.37
C ILE A 82 19.68 -0.50 -2.50
N GLN A 83 18.91 -1.55 -2.26
CA GLN A 83 18.51 -2.50 -3.29
C GLN A 83 17.81 -1.73 -4.42
N VAL A 84 18.13 -2.08 -5.67
CA VAL A 84 17.70 -1.31 -6.84
C VAL A 84 16.19 -1.41 -6.99
N VAL A 85 15.47 -0.42 -6.44
CA VAL A 85 14.05 -0.22 -6.71
C VAL A 85 13.91 -0.05 -8.23
N SER A 86 13.09 -0.89 -8.83
CA SER A 86 12.86 -0.90 -10.27
C SER A 86 11.44 -0.46 -10.62
N PHE A 87 10.45 -0.82 -9.80
CA PHE A 87 9.07 -0.38 -9.95
C PHE A 87 8.29 -0.54 -8.63
N TYR A 88 7.01 -0.17 -8.62
CA TYR A 88 6.15 -0.22 -7.44
C TYR A 88 4.88 -1.03 -7.69
N LYS A 89 4.42 -1.75 -6.66
CA LYS A 89 3.08 -2.34 -6.58
C LYS A 89 2.22 -1.56 -5.60
N LEU A 90 1.10 -1.01 -6.04
CA LEU A 90 0.04 -0.52 -5.15
C LEU A 90 -0.84 -1.70 -4.77
N ALA A 91 -0.82 -2.09 -3.51
CA ALA A 91 -1.66 -3.15 -2.96
C ALA A 91 -3.02 -2.57 -2.56
N LEU A 92 -4.07 -3.06 -3.21
CA LEU A 92 -5.46 -2.72 -2.93
C LEU A 92 -6.15 -3.92 -2.29
N GLN A 93 -6.70 -3.74 -1.11
CA GLN A 93 -7.40 -4.79 -0.38
C GLN A 93 -8.90 -4.65 -0.55
N TRP A 94 -9.60 -5.77 -0.73
CA TRP A 94 -11.06 -5.83 -0.74
C TRP A 94 -11.57 -6.19 0.67
N PRO A 95 -12.12 -5.23 1.44
CA PRO A 95 -12.42 -5.45 2.86
C PRO A 95 -13.36 -6.64 3.11
N PRO A 96 -14.49 -6.82 2.39
CA PRO A 96 -15.38 -7.96 2.63
C PRO A 96 -14.70 -9.33 2.60
N SER A 97 -13.78 -9.55 1.66
CA SER A 97 -13.01 -10.80 1.57
C SER A 97 -12.06 -10.97 2.73
N VAL A 98 -11.35 -9.92 3.10
CA VAL A 98 -10.36 -9.97 4.18
C VAL A 98 -11.00 -10.15 5.55
N CYS A 99 -12.18 -9.56 5.76
CA CYS A 99 -12.99 -9.76 6.96
C CYS A 99 -13.58 -11.18 7.06
N LYS A 100 -13.81 -11.85 5.92
CA LYS A 100 -14.24 -13.26 5.89
C LYS A 100 -13.06 -14.24 5.96
N SER A 101 -11.84 -13.79 5.65
CA SER A 101 -10.65 -14.65 5.59
C SER A 101 -9.79 -14.57 6.86
N THR A 102 -9.34 -13.37 7.23
CA THR A 102 -8.22 -13.19 8.17
C THR A 102 -8.52 -12.20 9.31
N LEU A 103 -9.33 -11.17 9.08
CA LEU A 103 -9.60 -10.12 10.07
C LEU A 103 -11.00 -10.23 10.67
N ASN A 104 -11.15 -9.76 11.91
CA ASN A 104 -12.47 -9.56 12.52
C ASN A 104 -12.85 -8.10 12.37
N CYS A 105 -13.69 -7.79 11.38
CA CYS A 105 -14.07 -6.41 11.09
C CYS A 105 -15.39 -6.02 11.75
N LYS A 106 -15.57 -4.73 12.01
CA LYS A 106 -16.85 -4.18 12.46
C LYS A 106 -17.72 -3.77 11.26
N SER A 107 -19.02 -3.95 11.41
CA SER A 107 -20.04 -3.54 10.44
C SER A 107 -20.40 -2.05 10.62
N PRO A 108 -20.75 -1.31 9.56
CA PRO A 108 -20.85 -1.73 8.15
C PRO A 108 -19.49 -1.76 7.44
N ILE A 109 -19.28 -2.77 6.60
CA ILE A 109 -18.12 -2.87 5.71
C ILE A 109 -18.46 -2.17 4.39
N LEU A 110 -17.65 -1.17 4.01
CA LEU A 110 -17.85 -0.48 2.74
C LEU A 110 -17.34 -1.33 1.57
N PRO A 111 -18.12 -1.50 0.48
CA PRO A 111 -17.76 -2.30 -0.69
C PRO A 111 -16.84 -1.50 -1.64
N GLU A 112 -15.70 -1.06 -1.14
CA GLU A 112 -14.66 -0.42 -1.95
C GLU A 112 -13.27 -0.92 -1.59
N CYS A 113 -12.42 -1.05 -2.60
CA CYS A 113 -11.01 -1.36 -2.43
C CYS A 113 -10.31 -0.27 -1.63
N LYS A 114 -9.52 -0.69 -0.65
CA LYS A 114 -8.74 0.19 0.22
C LYS A 114 -7.25 0.00 -0.02
N ILE A 115 -6.45 1.04 0.24
CA ILE A 115 -4.99 0.93 0.14
C ILE A 115 -4.50 0.03 1.27
N TYR A 116 -3.85 -1.08 0.95
CA TYR A 116 -3.12 -1.86 1.93
C TYR A 116 -1.70 -1.32 2.11
N GLY A 117 -1.02 -1.02 1.00
CA GLY A 117 0.33 -0.48 1.02
C GLY A 117 0.86 -0.21 -0.38
N ILE A 118 2.08 0.31 -0.44
CA ILE A 118 2.83 0.44 -1.68
C ILE A 118 4.21 -0.19 -1.53
N TRP A 119 4.54 -1.13 -2.40
CA TRP A 119 5.68 -2.01 -2.22
C TRP A 119 6.67 -1.86 -3.36
N ALA A 120 7.88 -1.41 -3.04
CA ALA A 120 8.99 -1.37 -3.98
C ALA A 120 9.36 -2.80 -4.42
N GLN A 121 9.59 -2.97 -5.71
CA GLN A 121 10.02 -4.22 -6.34
C GLN A 121 11.37 -4.03 -7.02
N ASP A 122 12.16 -5.10 -7.09
CA ASP A 122 13.33 -5.16 -7.96
C ASP A 122 12.94 -5.47 -9.43
N ALA A 123 13.93 -5.56 -10.32
CA ALA A 123 13.70 -5.78 -11.75
C ALA A 123 13.06 -7.15 -12.07
N HIS A 124 13.07 -8.08 -11.13
CA HIS A 124 12.54 -9.44 -11.27
C HIS A 124 11.18 -9.61 -10.57
N ASP A 125 10.49 -8.51 -10.24
CA ASP A 125 9.23 -8.53 -9.50
C ASP A 125 9.33 -9.19 -8.12
N ARG A 126 10.49 -9.05 -7.47
CA ARG A 126 10.69 -9.50 -6.09
C ARG A 126 10.50 -8.30 -5.15
N PRO A 127 9.79 -8.48 -4.03
CA PRO A 127 9.64 -7.42 -3.05
C PRO A 127 11.00 -6.99 -2.52
N VAL A 128 11.27 -5.69 -2.54
CA VAL A 128 12.41 -5.12 -1.84
C VAL A 128 12.24 -5.46 -0.35
N PRO A 129 13.21 -6.15 0.29
CA PRO A 129 13.14 -6.52 1.68
C PRO A 129 12.90 -5.30 2.55
N GLY A 130 12.01 -5.47 3.52
CA GLY A 130 11.70 -4.39 4.43
C GLY A 130 12.83 -4.08 5.41
N TYR A 131 12.72 -2.94 6.06
CA TYR A 131 13.66 -2.54 7.11
C TYR A 131 13.69 -3.55 8.26
N GLY A 132 14.89 -3.87 8.72
CA GLY A 132 15.07 -4.76 9.85
C GLY A 132 16.53 -4.79 10.35
N PRO A 133 16.81 -5.57 11.40
CA PRO A 133 18.14 -5.63 12.01
C PRO A 133 19.27 -5.95 11.03
N ARG A 134 18.96 -6.81 10.03
CA ARG A 134 19.87 -7.26 8.97
C ARG A 134 19.76 -6.46 7.67
N ASN A 135 18.76 -5.58 7.54
CA ASN A 135 18.50 -4.78 6.35
C ASN A 135 18.18 -3.34 6.74
N ARG A 136 19.23 -2.52 6.93
CA ARG A 136 19.10 -1.12 7.36
C ARG A 136 19.15 -0.21 6.14
N CYS A 137 17.98 0.24 5.70
CA CYS A 137 17.84 1.16 4.56
C CYS A 137 18.04 2.62 4.93
N ILE A 138 17.89 2.95 6.22
CA ILE A 138 18.21 4.25 6.81
C ILE A 138 19.12 4.06 8.04
N TYR A 139 19.94 5.07 8.33
CA TYR A 139 20.88 5.04 9.47
C TYR A 139 20.21 5.26 10.83
N LEU A 140 19.17 6.10 10.85
CA LEU A 140 18.43 6.41 12.06
C LEU A 140 17.43 5.30 12.35
N LYS A 141 17.44 4.78 13.59
CA LYS A 141 16.37 3.88 14.05
C LYS A 141 15.10 4.74 14.20
N PRO A 142 14.05 4.51 13.38
CA PRO A 142 12.83 5.28 13.49
C PRO A 142 12.16 4.99 14.83
N ASN A 143 11.91 6.04 15.62
CA ASN A 143 11.37 5.94 16.97
C ASN A 143 9.95 6.49 16.96
N LEU A 144 8.98 5.71 16.45
CA LEU A 144 7.56 6.10 16.41
C LEU A 144 6.65 4.86 16.43
N ASP A 145 5.81 4.76 17.46
CA ASP A 145 4.88 3.64 17.72
C ASP A 145 3.53 3.73 16.97
N GLN A 146 3.42 4.54 15.91
CA GLN A 146 2.16 4.71 15.17
C GLN A 146 1.97 3.64 14.07
N PRO A 147 0.76 3.08 13.88
CA PRO A 147 0.50 2.01 12.91
C PRO A 147 0.86 2.33 11.46
N GLN A 148 0.61 3.55 10.97
CA GLN A 148 0.95 3.95 9.59
C GLN A 148 2.46 4.00 9.44
N ILE A 149 3.13 4.48 10.47
CA ILE A 149 4.56 4.58 10.48
C ILE A 149 5.19 3.19 10.41
N ARG A 150 4.51 2.10 10.83
CA ARG A 150 5.01 0.73 10.59
C ARG A 150 5.15 0.40 9.11
N GLU A 151 4.15 0.73 8.28
CA GLU A 151 4.21 0.47 6.83
C GLU A 151 5.33 1.28 6.18
N TRP A 152 5.49 2.55 6.57
CA TRP A 152 6.64 3.33 6.08
C TRP A 152 7.97 2.82 6.63
N ILE A 153 8.07 2.50 7.92
CA ILE A 153 9.28 1.94 8.53
C ILE A 153 9.70 0.70 7.77
N LYS A 154 8.78 -0.23 7.53
CA LYS A 154 9.07 -1.50 6.91
C LYS A 154 9.32 -1.35 5.41
N HIS A 155 8.48 -0.63 4.67
CA HIS A 155 8.56 -0.58 3.20
C HIS A 155 9.05 0.76 2.65
N GLY A 156 8.54 1.87 3.20
CA GLY A 156 8.89 3.22 2.75
C GLY A 156 10.37 3.59 2.95
N THR A 157 11.00 3.19 4.06
CA THR A 157 12.42 3.47 4.34
C THR A 157 13.38 2.77 3.37
N CYS A 158 12.92 1.68 2.73
CA CYS A 158 13.66 0.90 1.73
C CYS A 158 13.21 1.23 0.30
N SER A 159 12.75 2.45 0.06
CA SER A 159 12.24 2.90 -1.24
C SER A 159 12.75 4.30 -1.60
N ASP A 160 12.35 4.85 -2.75
CA ASP A 160 12.63 6.24 -3.12
C ASP A 160 12.07 7.27 -2.12
N PHE A 161 11.21 6.85 -1.19
CA PHE A 161 10.61 7.68 -0.14
C PHE A 161 11.34 7.57 1.22
N ALA A 162 12.57 7.07 1.24
CA ALA A 162 13.29 6.73 2.47
C ALA A 162 13.38 7.87 3.50
N GLN A 163 13.48 9.11 3.03
CA GLN A 163 13.58 10.31 3.88
C GLN A 163 12.28 11.15 3.88
N GLN A 164 11.22 10.66 3.23
CA GLN A 164 9.99 11.41 2.97
C GLN A 164 8.75 10.56 3.27
N PRO A 165 8.46 10.27 4.55
CA PRO A 165 7.29 9.48 4.95
C PRO A 165 5.99 10.06 4.40
N LEU A 166 5.88 11.38 4.36
CA LEU A 166 4.68 12.04 3.86
C LEU A 166 4.42 11.75 2.38
N SER A 167 5.47 11.91 1.56
CA SER A 167 5.42 11.66 0.13
C SER A 167 5.06 10.21 -0.18
N TYR A 168 5.50 9.24 0.64
CA TYR A 168 5.12 7.83 0.52
C TYR A 168 3.60 7.63 0.61
N PHE A 169 2.95 8.19 1.63
CA PHE A 169 1.50 8.05 1.81
C PHE A 169 0.71 8.87 0.79
N GLN A 170 1.13 10.10 0.52
CA GLN A 170 0.49 10.95 -0.50
C GLN A 170 0.54 10.30 -1.87
N PHE A 171 1.65 9.66 -2.22
CA PHE A 171 1.79 8.95 -3.47
C PHE A 171 0.78 7.80 -3.58
N ALA A 172 0.68 6.93 -2.57
CA ALA A 172 -0.31 5.85 -2.57
C ALA A 172 -1.75 6.36 -2.69
N ILE A 173 -2.09 7.45 -2.00
CA ILE A 173 -3.41 8.10 -2.08
C ILE A 173 -3.67 8.63 -3.49
N GLN A 174 -2.71 9.34 -4.09
CA GLN A 174 -2.85 9.89 -5.44
C GLN A 174 -3.04 8.81 -6.50
N LEU A 175 -2.36 7.66 -6.37
CA LEU A 175 -2.57 6.52 -7.25
C LEU A 175 -3.98 5.94 -7.08
N LYS A 176 -4.42 5.71 -5.84
CA LYS A 176 -5.78 5.17 -5.57
C LYS A 176 -6.90 6.08 -6.07
N LYS A 177 -6.74 7.40 -5.98
CA LYS A 177 -7.75 8.38 -6.45
C LYS A 177 -8.05 8.26 -7.94
N LYS A 178 -7.11 7.75 -8.74
CA LYS A 178 -7.28 7.54 -10.18
C LYS A 178 -7.98 6.22 -10.51
N LEU A 179 -8.31 5.40 -9.51
CA LEU A 179 -8.81 4.04 -9.69
C LEU A 179 -10.25 3.89 -9.20
N SER A 180 -11.04 3.10 -9.94
CA SER A 180 -12.41 2.74 -9.56
C SER A 180 -12.46 2.07 -8.18
N PRO A 181 -13.48 2.37 -7.33
CA PRO A 181 -13.67 1.72 -6.04
C PRO A 181 -13.70 0.19 -6.09
N VAL A 182 -14.23 -0.40 -7.17
CA VAL A 182 -14.39 -1.86 -7.34
C VAL A 182 -13.52 -2.44 -8.45
N MET A 183 -12.66 -1.62 -9.06
CA MET A 183 -11.72 -2.03 -10.11
C MET A 183 -12.36 -2.74 -11.32
N GLY A 184 -13.61 -2.41 -11.65
CA GLY A 184 -14.32 -3.00 -12.79
C GLY A 184 -14.96 -4.37 -12.50
N LEU A 185 -14.95 -4.80 -11.24
CA LEU A 185 -15.65 -6.00 -10.77
C LEU A 185 -17.00 -5.66 -10.14
N THR A 186 -17.90 -6.63 -10.12
CA THR A 186 -19.23 -6.50 -9.53
C THR A 186 -19.26 -7.21 -8.17
N PRO A 187 -19.56 -6.51 -7.05
CA PRO A 187 -19.78 -7.14 -5.76
C PRO A 187 -20.83 -8.26 -5.82
N ASP A 188 -20.68 -9.24 -4.93
CA ASP A 188 -21.48 -10.49 -4.86
C ASP A 188 -21.44 -11.36 -6.13
N SER A 189 -20.39 -11.22 -6.94
CA SER A 189 -20.16 -12.06 -8.11
C SER A 189 -19.01 -13.05 -7.92
N THR A 190 -18.92 -14.02 -8.82
CA THR A 190 -17.81 -14.96 -8.93
C THR A 190 -17.11 -14.81 -10.26
N TYR A 191 -15.81 -15.03 -10.25
CA TYR A 191 -14.95 -14.92 -11.43
C TYR A 191 -13.94 -16.06 -11.41
N THR A 192 -13.48 -16.48 -12.58
CA THR A 192 -12.13 -17.04 -12.68
C THR A 192 -11.11 -15.93 -12.44
N VAL A 193 -9.91 -16.26 -11.97
CA VAL A 193 -8.82 -15.28 -11.85
C VAL A 193 -8.57 -14.58 -13.19
N GLN A 194 -8.61 -15.29 -14.32
CA GLN A 194 -8.46 -14.70 -15.65
C GLN A 194 -9.55 -13.65 -15.96
N GLN A 195 -10.81 -13.93 -15.63
CA GLN A 195 -11.90 -12.98 -15.85
C GLN A 195 -11.69 -11.71 -15.02
N ALA A 196 -11.26 -11.85 -13.76
CA ALA A 196 -10.96 -10.70 -12.90
C ALA A 196 -9.78 -9.88 -13.44
N VAL A 197 -8.69 -10.54 -13.85
CA VAL A 197 -7.53 -9.90 -14.50
C VAL A 197 -7.95 -9.13 -15.74
N ASN A 198 -8.79 -9.74 -16.60
CA ASN A 198 -9.26 -9.12 -17.83
C ASN A 198 -10.17 -7.92 -17.55
N ALA A 199 -11.09 -8.01 -16.59
CA ALA A 199 -11.97 -6.90 -16.22
C ALA A 199 -11.18 -5.68 -15.75
N VAL A 200 -10.18 -5.88 -14.90
CA VAL A 200 -9.28 -4.79 -14.45
C VAL A 200 -8.45 -4.26 -15.62
N PHE A 201 -7.90 -5.13 -16.48
CA PHE A 201 -7.15 -4.70 -17.66
C PHE A 201 -7.99 -3.82 -18.60
N GLN A 202 -9.26 -4.15 -18.83
CA GLN A 202 -10.15 -3.32 -19.65
C GLN A 202 -10.41 -1.94 -19.03
N LEU A 203 -10.33 -1.82 -17.71
CA LEU A 203 -10.52 -0.55 -17.01
C LEU A 203 -9.28 0.34 -17.03
N ILE A 204 -8.08 -0.22 -16.81
CA ILE A 204 -6.86 0.57 -16.58
C ILE A 204 -5.79 0.41 -17.67
N HIS A 205 -6.01 -0.49 -18.64
CA HIS A 205 -5.08 -0.83 -19.73
C HIS A 205 -3.71 -1.36 -19.26
N ALA A 206 -3.68 -2.00 -18.09
CA ALA A 206 -2.51 -2.67 -17.55
C ALA A 206 -2.93 -3.92 -16.77
N TYR A 207 -2.16 -4.99 -16.90
CA TYR A 207 -2.45 -6.25 -16.22
C TYR A 207 -2.15 -6.15 -14.72
N PRO A 208 -3.13 -6.40 -13.83
CA PRO A 208 -2.89 -6.47 -12.39
C PRO A 208 -2.34 -7.85 -11.98
N GLN A 209 -2.00 -7.97 -10.70
CA GLN A 209 -1.85 -9.26 -10.03
C GLN A 209 -3.00 -9.47 -9.02
N ILE A 210 -3.72 -10.59 -9.13
CA ILE A 210 -4.83 -10.94 -8.24
C ILE A 210 -4.35 -11.86 -7.11
N SER A 211 -4.56 -11.45 -5.87
CA SER A 211 -4.23 -12.22 -4.67
C SER A 211 -5.49 -12.79 -4.05
N CYS A 212 -5.41 -14.05 -3.62
CA CYS A 212 -6.55 -14.76 -3.06
C CYS A 212 -6.25 -15.30 -1.66
N ASN A 213 -7.29 -15.33 -0.83
CA ASN A 213 -7.31 -16.04 0.46
C ASN A 213 -8.53 -16.94 0.54
N ARG A 214 -8.47 -17.96 1.40
CA ARG A 214 -9.58 -18.86 1.68
C ARG A 214 -10.50 -18.25 2.73
N ASN A 215 -11.79 -18.46 2.53
CA ASN A 215 -12.78 -18.14 3.54
C ASN A 215 -12.51 -18.97 4.82
N ARG A 216 -12.53 -18.30 5.99
CA ARG A 216 -12.28 -18.93 7.29
C ARG A 216 -13.37 -19.94 7.66
N THR A 217 -14.62 -19.71 7.25
CA THR A 217 -15.75 -20.61 7.56
C THR A 217 -15.95 -21.69 6.50
N ASN A 218 -15.55 -21.43 5.25
CA ASN A 218 -15.58 -22.39 4.16
C ASN A 218 -14.22 -22.44 3.45
N ASN A 219 -13.32 -23.29 3.93
CA ASN A 219 -11.94 -23.36 3.43
C ASN A 219 -11.79 -23.77 1.95
N ARG A 220 -12.85 -24.25 1.29
CA ARG A 220 -12.86 -24.56 -0.14
C ARG A 220 -13.13 -23.33 -1.00
N GLN A 221 -13.71 -22.27 -0.43
CA GLN A 221 -14.01 -21.04 -1.14
C GLN A 221 -12.78 -20.13 -1.17
N LEU A 222 -12.32 -19.78 -2.38
CA LEU A 222 -11.35 -18.72 -2.58
C LEU A 222 -12.06 -17.37 -2.69
N LEU A 223 -11.49 -16.37 -2.05
CA LEU A 223 -11.94 -14.99 -2.02
C LEU A 223 -10.84 -14.12 -2.63
N LEU A 224 -11.20 -13.21 -3.52
CA LEU A 224 -10.30 -12.17 -3.98
C LEU A 224 -10.01 -11.24 -2.80
N SER A 225 -8.79 -11.28 -2.26
CA SER A 225 -8.42 -10.54 -1.06
C SER A 225 -7.70 -9.24 -1.39
N GLU A 226 -6.75 -9.27 -2.33
CA GLU A 226 -5.96 -8.11 -2.73
C GLU A 226 -5.78 -8.08 -4.25
N MET A 227 -5.61 -6.88 -4.80
CA MET A 227 -5.19 -6.62 -6.17
C MET A 227 -3.94 -5.76 -6.13
N TYR A 228 -2.92 -6.11 -6.90
CA TYR A 228 -1.73 -5.28 -7.05
C TYR A 228 -1.74 -4.61 -8.41
N ILE A 229 -1.60 -3.29 -8.41
CA ILE A 229 -1.45 -2.48 -9.61
C ILE A 229 0.01 -2.05 -9.72
N CYS A 230 0.65 -2.36 -10.85
CA CYS A 230 2.06 -2.09 -11.06
C CYS A 230 2.27 -0.71 -11.72
N TYR A 231 3.22 0.05 -11.19
CA TYR A 231 3.59 1.38 -11.69
C TYR A 231 5.10 1.44 -11.92
N GLU A 232 5.51 2.07 -13.02
CA GLU A 232 6.92 2.35 -13.26
C GLU A 232 7.49 3.23 -12.14
N ARG A 233 8.77 3.02 -11.83
CA ARG A 233 9.50 3.88 -10.89
C ARG A 233 9.61 5.29 -11.45
N LEU A 234 9.39 6.30 -10.62
CA LEU A 234 9.50 7.70 -11.03
C LEU A 234 10.96 8.06 -11.41
N THR A 235 11.11 8.71 -12.55
CA THR A 235 12.36 9.19 -13.16
C THR A 235 12.13 10.58 -13.76
N SER A 236 13.17 11.24 -14.25
CA SER A 236 13.03 12.52 -14.97
C SER A 236 12.22 12.41 -16.27
N SER A 237 12.12 11.21 -16.85
CA SER A 237 11.50 10.95 -18.16
C SER A 237 10.11 10.34 -18.10
N ASN A 238 9.61 9.92 -16.93
CA ASN A 238 8.28 9.34 -16.80
C ASN A 238 7.42 10.05 -15.74
N LEU A 239 6.11 10.05 -15.98
CA LEU A 239 5.16 10.74 -15.13
C LEU A 239 4.77 9.89 -13.91
N LEU A 240 4.39 10.59 -12.84
CA LEU A 240 3.88 10.01 -11.63
C LEU A 240 2.64 9.14 -11.90
N GLY A 241 2.76 7.84 -11.62
CA GLY A 241 1.67 6.88 -11.83
C GLY A 241 1.57 6.33 -13.26
N THR A 242 2.68 6.30 -14.00
CA THR A 242 2.77 5.54 -15.25
C THR A 242 2.53 4.06 -14.96
N LEU A 243 1.44 3.51 -15.48
CA LEU A 243 1.06 2.11 -15.30
C LEU A 243 2.00 1.18 -16.08
N LYS A 244 2.21 -0.02 -15.55
CA LYS A 244 2.86 -1.12 -16.24
C LYS A 244 2.15 -2.44 -15.96
N ASN A 245 2.37 -3.42 -16.82
CA ASN A 245 1.90 -4.78 -16.56
C ASN A 245 2.64 -5.39 -15.38
N CYS A 246 1.91 -6.01 -14.44
CA CYS A 246 2.51 -6.90 -13.46
C CYS A 246 2.97 -8.19 -14.14
N SER A 247 4.17 -8.67 -13.79
CA SER A 247 4.78 -9.86 -14.41
C SER A 247 4.07 -11.16 -14.03
N HIS A 248 3.46 -11.20 -12.85
CA HIS A 248 2.66 -12.31 -12.35
C HIS A 248 1.20 -11.88 -12.20
N LEU A 249 0.27 -12.67 -12.74
CA LEU A 249 -1.15 -12.33 -12.75
C LEU A 249 -1.93 -12.83 -11.53
N TYR A 250 -1.34 -13.74 -10.75
CA TYR A 250 -1.95 -14.28 -9.53
C TYR A 250 -0.94 -14.43 -8.39
N HIS A 251 -1.45 -14.50 -7.16
CA HIS A 251 -0.68 -14.62 -5.92
C HIS A 251 -1.53 -15.20 -4.76
N GLY A 252 -0.88 -15.44 -3.62
CA GLY A 252 -1.55 -15.84 -2.39
C GLY A 252 -1.91 -17.33 -2.41
N GLN A 253 -3.20 -17.62 -2.29
CA GLN A 253 -3.74 -18.99 -2.34
C GLN A 253 -4.38 -19.34 -3.69
N CYS A 254 -4.33 -18.43 -4.66
CA CYS A 254 -4.60 -18.76 -6.06
C CYS A 254 -3.38 -19.43 -6.68
N ASN A 255 -3.61 -20.52 -7.40
CA ASN A 255 -2.59 -21.37 -8.01
C ASN A 255 -2.65 -21.33 -9.54
N SER A 256 -3.79 -20.91 -10.11
CA SER A 256 -4.00 -20.85 -11.55
C SER A 256 -4.92 -19.70 -11.97
N LEU A 257 -4.86 -19.34 -13.26
CA LEU A 257 -5.78 -18.39 -13.87
C LEU A 257 -7.23 -18.92 -13.97
N SER A 258 -7.42 -20.23 -13.88
CA SER A 258 -8.73 -20.89 -13.88
C SER A 258 -9.37 -20.99 -12.49
N ASP A 259 -8.65 -20.64 -11.41
CA ASP A 259 -9.20 -20.69 -10.06
C ASP A 259 -10.44 -19.79 -9.94
N ILE A 260 -11.50 -20.31 -9.33
CA ILE A 260 -12.76 -19.57 -9.13
C ILE A 260 -12.67 -18.82 -7.80
N ILE A 261 -12.86 -17.51 -7.85
CA ILE A 261 -12.80 -16.59 -6.72
C ILE A 261 -14.14 -15.87 -6.55
N SER A 262 -14.57 -15.68 -5.30
CA SER A 262 -15.71 -14.84 -4.98
C SER A 262 -15.26 -13.40 -4.67
N PHE A 263 -16.10 -12.44 -5.03
CA PHE A 263 -15.93 -11.01 -4.72
C PHE A 263 -17.12 -10.52 -3.88
N PRO A 264 -17.17 -10.87 -2.58
CA PRO A 264 -18.37 -10.71 -1.75
C PRO A 264 -18.59 -9.26 -1.29
N MET A 265 -19.81 -8.95 -0.85
CA MET A 265 -20.13 -7.75 -0.05
C MET A 265 -19.95 -7.99 1.47
#